data_AF-V9TQS5-F1
#
_entry.id   AF-V9TQS5-F1
#
_cell.length_a   1.000
_cell.length_b   1.000
_cell.length_c   1.000
_cell.angle_alpha   90.00
_cell.angle_beta   90.00
_cell.angle_gamma   90.00
#
_symmetry.space_group_name_H-M   'P 1'
#
loop_
_entity.id
_entity.type
_entity.pdbx_description
1 polymer ?
#
loop_
_entity_poly.entity_id
_entity_poly.type
_entity_poly.pdbx_seq_one_letter_code
_entity_poly.pdbx_strand_id
1 'polypeptide(L)'
;MTNLQKKKLQIELNPNNDKVLYNFVTRLEEQGKGQKGYVNKQIKKRLEMYQVLAEVAGEEDPLQLVKKLLININTHGIQNDAGEDEKPSEDVVDNAMDLLTNLDKSFM
;
A
#
# COMPACT_ATOMS: atom_id res chain seq x y z
N MET A 1 -25.43 -5.35 -21.40
CA MET A 1 -24.66 -4.53 -20.45
C MET A 1 -24.70 -5.21 -19.10
N THR A 2 -23.62 -5.85 -18.68
CA THR A 2 -23.56 -6.53 -17.38
C THR A 2 -23.63 -5.49 -16.28
N ASN A 3 -24.70 -5.55 -15.49
CA ASN A 3 -24.90 -4.70 -14.32
C ASN A 3 -23.91 -5.17 -13.25
N LEU A 4 -22.65 -4.74 -13.35
CA LEU A 4 -21.65 -4.93 -12.30
C LEU A 4 -22.19 -4.27 -11.05
N GLN A 5 -22.80 -5.07 -10.16
CA GLN A 5 -23.22 -4.63 -8.85
C GLN A 5 -22.07 -3.82 -8.24
N LYS A 6 -22.34 -2.58 -7.82
CA LYS A 6 -21.35 -1.74 -7.14
C LYS A 6 -20.89 -2.48 -5.89
N LYS A 7 -19.80 -3.24 -5.97
CA LYS A 7 -19.19 -3.89 -4.81
C LYS A 7 -18.66 -2.79 -3.90
N LYS A 8 -19.20 -2.72 -2.69
CA LYS A 8 -18.67 -1.84 -1.63
C LYS A 8 -17.51 -2.58 -0.99
N LEU A 9 -16.31 -2.00 -1.05
CA LEU A 9 -15.16 -2.48 -0.29
C LEU A 9 -15.50 -2.31 1.20
N GLN A 10 -15.55 -3.41 1.94
CA GLN A 10 -15.68 -3.42 3.39
C GLN A 10 -14.37 -4.00 3.93
N ILE A 11 -13.65 -3.20 4.72
CA ILE A 11 -12.41 -3.62 5.37
C ILE A 11 -12.70 -3.61 6.85
N GLU A 12 -12.63 -4.78 7.48
CA GLU A 12 -12.60 -4.89 8.93
C GLU A 12 -11.14 -4.81 9.38
N LEU A 13 -10.86 -4.01 10.40
CA LEU A 13 -9.51 -3.81 10.93
C LEU A 13 -9.48 -4.23 12.39
N ASN A 14 -8.62 -5.19 12.71
CA ASN A 14 -8.27 -5.52 14.07
C ASN A 14 -7.06 -4.67 14.49
N PRO A 15 -7.16 -3.80 15.51
CA PRO A 15 -6.06 -2.92 15.89
C PRO A 15 -4.79 -3.66 16.35
N ASN A 16 -4.91 -4.92 16.79
CA ASN A 16 -3.79 -5.73 17.24
C ASN A 16 -3.12 -6.47 16.09
N ASN A 17 -3.89 -6.99 15.14
CA ASN A 17 -3.37 -7.79 14.02
C ASN A 17 -3.02 -6.92 12.80
N ASP A 18 -3.77 -5.84 12.58
CA ASP A 18 -3.66 -4.96 11.41
C ASP A 18 -3.07 -3.60 11.77
N LYS A 19 -2.18 -3.56 12.78
CA LYS A 19 -1.70 -2.31 13.42
C LYS A 19 -1.25 -1.24 12.42
N VAL A 20 -0.53 -1.62 11.35
CA VAL A 20 -0.06 -0.68 10.32
C VAL A 20 -1.24 -0.05 9.57
N LEU A 21 -2.19 -0.87 9.12
CA LEU A 21 -3.35 -0.42 8.36
C LEU A 21 -4.33 0.34 9.25
N TYR A 22 -4.52 -0.10 10.49
CA TYR A 22 -5.29 0.59 11.51
C TYR A 22 -4.75 2.00 11.74
N ASN A 23 -3.46 2.15 12.03
CA ASN A 23 -2.82 3.46 12.24
C ASN A 23 -2.90 4.36 11.00
N PHE A 24 -2.86 3.77 9.79
CA PHE A 24 -3.06 4.52 8.55
C PHE A 24 -4.50 5.05 8.44
N VAL A 25 -5.50 4.21 8.70
CA VAL A 25 -6.92 4.61 8.64
C VAL A 25 -7.25 5.67 9.70
N THR A 26 -6.78 5.51 10.94
CA THR A 26 -7.00 6.50 12.01
C THR A 26 -6.47 7.88 11.62
N ARG A 27 -5.28 7.96 11.01
CA ARG A 27 -4.73 9.24 10.51
C ARG A 27 -5.60 9.87 9.43
N LEU A 28 -6.17 9.06 8.52
CA LEU A 28 -7.10 9.58 7.51
C LEU A 28 -8.42 10.07 8.12
N GLU A 29 -8.92 9.41 9.16
CA GLU A 29 -10.12 9.83 9.89
C GLU A 29 -9.92 11.20 10.56
N GLU A 30 -8.75 11.40 11.18
CA GLU A 30 -8.37 12.69 11.78
C GLU A 30 -8.27 13.80 10.73
N GLN A 31 -7.56 13.55 9.62
CA GLN A 31 -7.44 14.49 8.51
C GLN A 31 -8.79 14.83 7.86
N GLY A 32 -9.68 13.84 7.81
CA GLY A 32 -11.00 13.94 7.19
C GLY A 32 -12.11 14.33 8.15
N LYS A 33 -11.80 14.79 9.37
CA LYS A 33 -12.81 15.04 10.41
C LYS A 33 -13.92 15.96 9.89
N GLY A 34 -15.16 15.48 9.99
CA GLY A 34 -16.35 16.18 9.47
C GLY A 34 -16.66 15.97 7.99
N GLN A 35 -15.83 15.20 7.25
CA GLN A 35 -16.02 14.94 5.82
C GLN A 35 -16.47 13.49 5.58
N LYS A 36 -17.77 13.32 5.27
CA LYS A 36 -18.36 12.02 4.99
C LYS A 36 -17.67 11.33 3.81
N GLY A 37 -17.18 10.12 4.02
CA GLY A 37 -16.56 9.29 2.98
C GLY A 37 -15.13 9.68 2.61
N TYR A 38 -14.48 10.60 3.34
CA TYR A 38 -13.11 11.03 3.08
C TYR A 38 -12.12 9.86 3.04
N VAL A 39 -12.12 9.01 4.08
CA VAL A 39 -11.23 7.84 4.19
C VAL A 39 -11.35 6.94 2.95
N ASN A 40 -12.57 6.54 2.58
CA ASN A 40 -12.80 5.69 1.41
C ASN A 40 -12.31 6.34 0.12
N LYS A 41 -12.50 7.66 -0.04
CA LYS A 41 -12.00 8.41 -1.21
C LYS A 41 -10.47 8.41 -1.24
N GLN A 42 -9.82 8.55 -0.10
CA GLN A 42 -8.36 8.56 0.03
C GLN A 42 -7.73 7.18 -0.22
N ILE A 43 -8.36 6.12 0.28
CA ILE A 43 -7.94 4.74 -0.01
C ILE A 43 -8.10 4.45 -1.50
N LYS A 44 -9.27 4.75 -2.09
CA LYS A 44 -9.53 4.52 -3.52
C LYS A 44 -8.48 5.19 -4.41
N LYS A 45 -8.17 6.47 -4.15
CA LYS A 45 -7.16 7.22 -4.93
C LYS A 45 -5.77 6.59 -4.87
N ARG A 46 -5.37 6.04 -3.71
CA ARG A 46 -4.05 5.38 -3.57
C ARG A 46 -4.01 4.06 -4.31
N LEU A 47 -5.08 3.27 -4.25
CA LEU A 47 -5.20 2.04 -5.04
C LEU A 47 -5.18 2.32 -6.55
N GLU A 48 -5.92 3.34 -7.00
CA GLU A 48 -5.87 3.82 -8.39
C GLU A 48 -4.45 4.25 -8.78
N MET A 49 -3.74 4.96 -7.91
CA MET A 49 -2.36 5.37 -8.17
C MET A 49 -1.41 4.18 -8.32
N TYR A 50 -1.52 3.16 -7.46
CA TYR A 50 -0.69 1.95 -7.58
C TYR A 50 -0.96 1.21 -8.89
N GLN A 51 -2.22 1.13 -9.34
CA GLN A 51 -2.57 0.55 -10.64
C GLN A 51 -1.94 1.32 -11.80
N VAL A 52 -2.08 2.65 -11.80
CA VAL A 52 -1.50 3.50 -12.85
C VAL A 52 0.04 3.39 -12.87
N LEU A 53 0.69 3.35 -11.70
CA LEU A 53 2.14 3.19 -11.63
C LEU A 53 2.59 1.81 -12.13
N ALA A 54 1.80 0.76 -11.88
CA ALA A 54 2.08 -0.57 -12.39
C ALA A 54 2.06 -0.55 -13.93
N GLU A 55 1.03 0.04 -14.53
CA GLU A 55 0.93 0.21 -15.98
C GLU A 55 2.11 0.99 -16.56
N VAL A 56 2.52 2.09 -15.92
CA VAL A 56 3.70 2.88 -16.32
C VAL A 56 4.99 2.05 -16.25
N ALA A 57 5.11 1.17 -15.27
CA ALA A 57 6.25 0.28 -15.11
C ALA A 57 6.19 -0.98 -16.01
N GLY A 58 5.13 -1.15 -16.81
CA GLY A 58 4.91 -2.34 -17.62
C GLY A 58 4.50 -3.58 -16.81
N GLU A 59 3.91 -3.38 -15.63
CA GLU A 59 3.41 -4.43 -14.75
C GLU A 59 1.89 -4.53 -14.82
N GLU A 60 1.37 -5.75 -14.90
CA GLU A 60 -0.07 -6.01 -14.86
C GLU A 60 -0.63 -6.01 -13.43
N ASP A 61 0.20 -6.40 -12.46
CA ASP A 61 -0.16 -6.48 -11.04
C ASP A 61 0.63 -5.44 -10.21
N PRO A 62 -0.04 -4.52 -9.49
CA PRO A 62 0.60 -3.58 -8.58
C PRO A 62 1.54 -4.21 -7.53
N LEU A 63 1.34 -5.48 -7.16
CA LEU A 63 2.26 -6.17 -6.26
C LEU A 63 3.65 -6.36 -6.86
N GLN A 64 3.75 -6.59 -8.18
CA GLN A 64 5.05 -6.69 -8.86
C GLN A 64 5.80 -5.36 -8.85
N LEU A 65 5.08 -4.25 -9.03
CA LEU A 65 5.64 -2.91 -8.85
C LEU A 65 6.18 -2.73 -7.43
N VAL A 66 5.39 -3.05 -6.40
CA VAL A 66 5.80 -2.89 -5.00
C VAL A 66 7.06 -3.73 -4.70
N LYS A 67 7.13 -4.96 -5.20
CA LYS A 67 8.30 -5.84 -5.05
C LYS A 67 9.55 -5.22 -5.70
N LYS A 68 9.43 -4.70 -6.93
CA LYS A 68 10.54 -4.02 -7.62
C LYS A 68 11.00 -2.77 -6.86
N LEU A 69 10.07 -1.96 -6.36
CA LEU A 69 10.38 -0.78 -5.56
C LEU A 69 11.12 -1.15 -4.27
N LEU A 70 10.67 -2.17 -3.55
CA LEU A 70 11.31 -2.65 -2.33
C LEU A 70 12.75 -3.13 -2.58
N ILE A 71 12.98 -3.92 -3.64
CA ILE A 71 14.33 -4.36 -4.04
C ILE A 71 15.22 -3.16 -4.36
N ASN A 72 14.69 -2.18 -5.10
CA ASN A 72 15.44 -0.99 -5.48
C ASN A 72 15.83 -0.17 -4.23
N ILE A 73 14.89 0.09 -3.34
CA ILE A 73 15.08 0.78 -2.07
C ILE A 73 16.12 0.07 -1.19
N ASN A 74 16.08 -1.26 -1.09
CA ASN A 74 17.06 -2.01 -0.31
C ASN A 74 18.47 -1.97 -0.94
N THR A 75 18.52 -1.93 -2.28
CA THR A 75 19.79 -1.93 -3.03
C THR A 75 20.45 -0.55 -2.99
N HIS A 76 19.69 0.51 -3.24
CA HIS A 76 20.22 1.86 -3.48
C HIS A 76 19.91 2.86 -2.36
N GLY A 77 18.98 2.57 -1.45
CA GLY A 77 18.50 3.51 -0.45
C GLY A 77 17.40 4.44 -0.97
N ILE A 78 16.94 5.32 -0.08
CA ILE A 78 16.02 6.43 -0.40
C ILE A 78 16.72 7.72 -0.01
N GLN A 79 16.71 8.68 -0.91
CA GLN A 79 17.26 10.00 -0.65
C GLN A 79 16.50 10.69 0.49
N ASN A 80 17.20 11.08 1.56
CA ASN A 80 16.65 11.83 2.68
C ASN A 80 16.61 13.35 2.39
N ASP A 81 16.10 14.14 3.34
CA ASP A 81 15.98 15.61 3.19
C ASP A 81 17.35 16.33 3.03
N ALA A 82 18.44 15.68 3.45
CA ALA A 82 19.81 16.17 3.24
C ALA A 82 20.40 15.78 1.88
N GLY A 83 19.64 15.02 1.08
CA GLY A 83 20.06 14.54 -0.23
C GLY A 83 20.93 13.29 -0.18
N GLU A 84 21.07 12.64 0.98
CA GLU A 84 21.87 11.43 1.17
C GLU A 84 20.99 10.18 1.03
N ASP A 85 21.49 9.17 0.34
CA ASP A 85 20.79 7.89 0.20
C ASP A 85 20.88 7.09 1.50
N GLU A 86 19.74 6.91 2.16
CA GLU A 86 19.62 6.13 3.39
C GLU A 86 18.92 4.81 3.11
N LYS A 87 19.56 3.70 3.50
CA LYS A 87 18.94 2.38 3.40
C LYS A 87 17.98 2.15 4.57
N PRO A 88 16.80 1.55 4.32
CA PRO A 88 15.96 1.09 5.42
C PRO A 88 16.68 0.03 6.25
N SER A 89 16.27 -0.13 7.51
CA SER A 89 16.77 -1.23 8.34
C SER A 89 16.34 -2.59 7.79
N GLU A 90 17.15 -3.62 8.05
CA GLU A 90 16.85 -5.00 7.63
C GLU A 90 15.49 -5.46 8.15
N ASP A 91 15.16 -5.17 9.41
CA ASP A 91 13.85 -5.50 10.01
C ASP A 91 12.66 -4.93 9.19
N VAL A 92 12.79 -3.73 8.63
CA VAL A 92 11.70 -3.11 7.84
C VAL A 92 11.57 -3.78 6.48
N VAL A 93 12.69 -4.15 5.87
CA VAL A 93 12.72 -4.87 4.59
C VAL A 93 12.13 -6.27 4.76
N ASP A 94 12.52 -6.99 5.80
CA ASP A 94 12.03 -8.35 6.08
C ASP A 94 10.52 -8.38 6.31
N ASN A 95 10.00 -7.45 7.12
CA ASN A 95 8.56 -7.30 7.32
C ASN A 95 7.81 -7.01 6.00
N ALA A 96 8.38 -6.20 5.11
CA ALA A 96 7.78 -5.91 3.81
C ALA A 96 7.81 -7.13 2.87
N MET A 97 8.89 -7.91 2.88
CA MET A 97 9.02 -9.16 2.12
C MET A 97 8.07 -10.25 2.63
N ASP A 98 7.86 -10.34 3.94
CA ASP A 98 6.90 -11.27 4.55
C ASP A 98 5.47 -10.95 4.12
N LEU A 99 5.09 -9.67 4.10
CA LEU A 99 3.77 -9.25 3.62
C LEU A 99 3.55 -9.64 2.15
N LEU A 100 4.54 -9.41 1.28
CA LEU A 100 4.47 -9.81 -0.12
C LEU A 100 4.36 -11.33 -0.28
N THR A 101 5.16 -12.10 0.47
CA THR A 101 5.18 -13.56 0.39
C THR A 101 3.86 -14.18 0.87
N ASN A 102 3.23 -13.60 1.88
CA ASN A 102 1.93 -14.07 2.39
C ASN A 102 0.77 -13.77 1.42
N LEU A 103 0.89 -12.71 0.63
CA LEU A 103 -0.06 -12.41 -0.45
C LEU A 103 0.07 -13.43 -1.58
N ASP A 104 1.29 -13.72 -2.05
CA ASP A 104 1.53 -14.73 -3.10
C ASP A 104 0.97 -16.12 -2.71
N LYS A 105 1.08 -16.51 -1.43
CA LYS A 105 0.52 -17.77 -0.91
C LYS A 105 -1.01 -17.79 -0.83
N SER A 106 -1.69 -16.64 -0.75
CA SER A 106 -3.16 -16.59 -0.74
C SER A 106 -3.79 -16.81 -2.12
N PHE A 107 -2.98 -16.84 -3.18
CA PHE A 107 -3.43 -17.08 -4.56
C PHE A 107 -3.11 -18.49 -5.08
N MET A 108 -2.51 -19.37 -4.27
CA MET A 108 -2.27 -20.79 -4.56
C MET A 108 -3.25 -21.69 -3.80
#